data_AF-C3ZE24-F1
#
_entry.id   AF-C3ZE24-F1
#
_cell.length_a   1.000
_cell.length_b   1.000
_cell.length_c   1.000
_cell.angle_alpha   90.00
_cell.angle_beta   90.00
_cell.angle_gamma   90.00
#
_symmetry.space_group_name_H-M   'P 1'
#
loop_
_entity.id
_entity.type
_entity.pdbx_description
1 polymer ?
#
loop_
_entity_poly.entity_id
_entity_poly.type
_entity_poly.pdbx_seq_one_letter_code
_entity_poly.pdbx_strand_id
1 'polypeptide(L)'
;TTSPAFIVQLWGGTEEKYSLLIEWKVNLGGLRYIGPHDGHGQSPNTIIFGMFEGYYTAPDHNMNQANASRQRALQQDHLSPRQSYNGFSLLRVHTTQRAIKQTQMAVSRIQEAIDDRMEQQRIKAQLVSERETLRLRVALLHEELRKQTTSLQMEQETSKNERKTRQQRESELEMKREGLAQAKLDLGERMKGHIEKRETLVKSKAQLAVRRRQLIAELAEIYPIAQLPNGRHTICGVWLPNAEELQGKDDNMVEAGLGYAAHLLMMIAQFLQLPLQYPIIYRGSKSKIRDPITAKLADRDRE
;
A
#
# COMPACT_ATOMS: atom_id res chain seq x y z
N THR A 1 -48.26 26.18 -74.79
CA THR A 1 -46.92 26.50 -75.34
C THR A 1 -46.46 27.81 -74.72
N THR A 2 -45.78 27.72 -73.59
CA THR A 2 -45.12 28.86 -72.94
C THR A 2 -44.01 29.34 -73.88
N SER A 3 -44.15 30.53 -74.45
CA SER A 3 -43.08 31.16 -75.22
C SER A 3 -41.82 31.21 -74.35
N PRO A 4 -40.66 30.69 -74.81
CA PRO A 4 -39.44 30.72 -74.01
C PRO A 4 -39.05 32.18 -73.77
N ALA A 5 -39.24 32.62 -72.53
CA ALA A 5 -38.81 33.92 -72.07
C ALA A 5 -37.66 33.71 -71.09
N PHE A 6 -36.57 34.43 -71.29
CA PHE A 6 -35.44 34.47 -70.36
C PHE A 6 -35.21 35.92 -69.93
N ILE A 7 -34.58 36.07 -68.78
CA ILE A 7 -34.27 37.39 -68.23
C ILE A 7 -32.80 37.64 -68.53
N VAL A 8 -32.52 38.75 -69.19
CA VAL A 8 -31.15 39.24 -69.39
C VAL A 8 -30.89 40.30 -68.34
N GLN A 9 -29.87 40.07 -67.53
CA GLN A 9 -29.42 41.00 -66.50
C GLN A 9 -28.00 41.45 -66.84
N LEU A 10 -27.84 42.72 -67.19
CA LEU A 10 -26.55 43.34 -67.44
C LEU A 10 -26.09 44.08 -66.18
N TRP A 11 -24.99 43.64 -65.62
CA TRP A 11 -24.37 44.23 -64.44
C TRP A 11 -23.15 45.04 -64.87
N GLY A 12 -22.99 46.26 -64.37
CA GLY A 12 -21.83 47.10 -64.70
C GLY A 12 -21.42 48.02 -63.55
N GLY A 13 -20.13 48.37 -63.55
CA GLY A 13 -19.47 49.14 -62.49
C GLY A 13 -17.95 49.17 -62.65
N THR A 14 -17.29 50.11 -61.98
CA THR A 14 -15.82 50.22 -61.85
C THR A 14 -15.43 50.21 -60.38
N GLU A 15 -14.28 49.62 -60.06
CA GLU A 15 -13.73 49.52 -58.68
C GLU A 15 -14.68 48.81 -57.68
N GLU A 16 -15.00 47.54 -57.98
CA GLU A 16 -15.73 46.58 -57.12
C GLU A 16 -17.19 46.90 -56.75
N LYS A 17 -17.76 48.01 -57.23
CA LYS A 17 -19.18 48.32 -57.07
C LYS A 17 -19.95 48.06 -58.37
N TYR A 18 -20.51 46.87 -58.51
CA TYR A 18 -21.41 46.52 -59.61
C TYR A 18 -22.86 46.81 -59.24
N SER A 19 -23.58 47.47 -60.14
CA SER A 19 -25.04 47.64 -60.04
C SER A 19 -25.71 47.07 -61.28
N LEU A 20 -26.95 46.61 -61.12
CA LEU A 20 -27.76 46.13 -62.22
C LEU A 20 -28.10 47.32 -63.12
N LEU A 21 -27.48 47.37 -64.30
CA LEU A 21 -27.69 48.46 -65.25
C LEU A 21 -28.94 48.22 -66.08
N ILE A 22 -29.19 46.97 -66.46
CA ILE A 22 -30.33 46.59 -67.29
C ILE A 22 -30.89 45.27 -66.79
N GLU A 23 -32.18 45.26 -66.47
CA GLU A 23 -32.96 44.03 -66.33
C GLU A 23 -34.03 44.01 -67.41
N TRP A 24 -33.93 43.02 -68.30
CA TRP A 24 -34.86 42.89 -69.40
C TRP A 24 -35.42 41.48 -69.47
N LYS A 25 -36.74 41.38 -69.29
CA LYS A 25 -37.48 40.15 -69.56
C LYS A 25 -37.73 40.05 -71.06
N VAL A 26 -36.88 39.27 -71.73
CA VAL A 26 -36.92 39.12 -73.18
C VAL A 26 -37.90 38.02 -73.53
N ASN A 27 -38.96 38.39 -74.24
CA ASN A 27 -39.75 37.43 -74.96
C ASN A 27 -39.22 37.36 -76.40
N LEU A 28 -38.67 36.20 -76.78
CA LEU A 28 -38.10 35.99 -78.11
C LEU A 28 -39.10 36.25 -79.25
N GLY A 29 -40.41 36.23 -78.98
CA GLY A 29 -41.44 36.58 -79.96
C GLY A 29 -41.68 38.07 -80.22
N GLY A 30 -41.09 38.98 -79.42
CA GLY A 30 -41.35 40.43 -79.49
C GLY A 30 -40.20 41.28 -80.03
N LEU A 31 -39.10 40.65 -80.49
CA LEU A 31 -37.92 41.34 -80.98
C LEU A 31 -38.08 41.76 -82.46
N ARG A 32 -37.66 42.99 -82.81
CA ARG A 32 -37.67 43.52 -84.18
C ARG A 32 -36.37 43.14 -84.88
N TYR A 33 -36.46 42.54 -86.07
CA TYR A 33 -35.31 42.20 -86.90
C TYR A 33 -34.65 43.46 -87.48
N ILE A 34 -33.33 43.57 -87.36
CA ILE A 34 -32.55 44.73 -87.86
C ILE A 34 -31.86 44.41 -89.18
N GLY A 35 -31.51 43.14 -89.41
CA GLY A 35 -30.78 42.70 -90.60
C GLY A 35 -29.68 41.70 -90.29
N PRO A 36 -28.99 41.20 -91.34
CA PRO A 36 -27.90 40.23 -91.20
C PRO A 36 -26.53 40.85 -90.88
N HIS A 37 -26.38 42.18 -90.90
CA HIS A 37 -25.12 42.88 -90.61
C HIS A 37 -25.31 43.91 -89.49
N ASP A 38 -24.24 44.18 -88.74
CA ASP A 38 -24.25 44.98 -87.51
C ASP A 38 -24.83 46.39 -87.75
N GLY A 39 -25.78 46.77 -86.90
CA GLY A 39 -26.62 47.96 -87.06
C GLY A 39 -25.86 49.28 -86.95
N HIS A 40 -25.39 49.82 -88.07
CA HIS A 40 -24.87 51.18 -88.15
C HIS A 40 -26.02 52.21 -88.07
N GLY A 41 -26.02 53.05 -87.03
CA GLY A 41 -26.97 54.16 -86.86
C GLY A 41 -27.91 54.07 -85.64
N GLN A 42 -27.69 53.13 -84.72
CA GLN A 42 -28.54 52.99 -83.52
C GLN A 42 -28.12 53.90 -82.36
N SER A 43 -29.09 54.23 -81.50
CA SER A 43 -28.88 55.00 -80.28
C SER A 43 -27.95 54.26 -79.31
N PRO A 44 -27.08 54.98 -78.58
CA PRO A 44 -26.20 54.37 -77.59
C PRO A 44 -26.99 53.61 -76.53
N ASN A 45 -26.44 52.51 -76.02
CA ASN A 45 -27.01 51.61 -75.00
C ASN A 45 -28.16 50.68 -75.46
N THR A 46 -28.20 50.34 -76.74
CA THR A 46 -29.17 49.36 -77.29
C THR A 46 -28.62 47.92 -77.19
N ILE A 47 -29.41 46.98 -76.63
CA ILE A 47 -29.06 45.54 -76.59
C ILE A 47 -29.49 44.86 -77.90
N ILE A 48 -28.54 44.19 -78.55
CA ILE A 48 -28.75 43.45 -79.79
C ILE A 48 -28.55 41.95 -79.53
N PHE A 49 -29.49 41.11 -79.97
CA PHE A 49 -29.35 39.65 -79.92
C PHE A 49 -28.84 39.10 -81.24
N GLY A 50 -27.65 38.50 -81.22
CA GLY A 50 -27.12 37.69 -82.32
C GLY A 50 -27.68 36.28 -82.25
N MET A 51 -28.50 35.91 -83.23
CA MET A 51 -29.01 34.55 -83.41
C MET A 51 -28.54 34.00 -84.76
N PHE A 52 -28.70 32.69 -84.97
CA PHE A 52 -28.15 32.00 -86.16
C PHE A 52 -28.59 32.62 -87.52
N GLU A 53 -29.70 33.36 -87.56
CA GLU A 53 -30.26 33.97 -88.79
C GLU A 53 -30.09 35.51 -88.88
N GLY A 54 -29.46 36.17 -87.89
CA GLY A 54 -29.19 37.61 -87.90
C GLY A 54 -29.45 38.31 -86.56
N TYR A 55 -29.55 39.64 -86.60
CA TYR A 55 -29.57 40.50 -85.42
C TYR A 55 -30.95 41.13 -85.15
N TYR A 56 -31.32 41.21 -83.87
CA TYR A 56 -32.64 41.65 -83.40
C TYR A 56 -32.56 42.68 -82.25
N THR A 57 -33.48 43.67 -82.21
CA THR A 57 -33.58 44.75 -81.17
C THR A 57 -34.99 44.99 -80.64
N ALA A 58 -35.14 45.79 -79.59
CA ALA A 58 -36.40 46.24 -79.02
C ALA A 58 -36.94 47.54 -79.67
N PRO A 59 -38.26 47.82 -79.66
CA PRO A 59 -38.81 49.11 -80.12
C PRO A 59 -38.53 50.26 -79.12
N ASP A 60 -38.12 51.44 -79.60
CA ASP A 60 -37.82 52.63 -78.77
C ASP A 60 -39.02 53.11 -77.93
N HIS A 61 -38.75 53.41 -76.65
CA HIS A 61 -39.75 53.83 -75.66
C HIS A 61 -39.67 55.34 -75.41
N ASN A 62 -40.30 56.17 -76.26
CA ASN A 62 -40.74 57.54 -75.93
C ASN A 62 -41.55 58.21 -77.07
N MET A 63 -42.89 58.22 -76.93
CA MET A 63 -43.82 59.31 -77.35
C MET A 63 -45.27 58.90 -77.06
N ASN A 64 -45.92 59.70 -76.21
CA ASN A 64 -47.35 60.00 -76.04
C ASN A 64 -48.40 58.88 -75.88
N GLN A 65 -49.24 59.07 -74.86
CA GLN A 65 -50.51 58.39 -74.69
C GLN A 65 -51.36 58.48 -75.96
N ALA A 66 -51.70 57.32 -76.51
CA ALA A 66 -52.97 57.10 -77.19
C ALA A 66 -53.39 55.66 -76.94
N ASN A 67 -54.55 55.50 -76.33
CA ASN A 67 -55.27 54.25 -76.26
C ASN A 67 -55.38 53.65 -77.66
N ALA A 68 -54.67 52.55 -77.90
CA ALA A 68 -54.89 51.70 -79.05
C ALA A 68 -54.93 50.25 -78.56
N SER A 69 -56.15 49.83 -78.22
CA SER A 69 -56.62 48.46 -78.37
C SER A 69 -55.86 47.71 -79.46
N ARG A 70 -55.05 46.72 -79.07
CA ARG A 70 -54.57 45.66 -79.95
C ARG A 70 -55.33 44.40 -79.58
N GLN A 71 -56.61 44.31 -79.93
CA GLN A 71 -57.02 43.63 -81.17
C GLN A 71 -56.02 42.54 -81.57
N ARG A 72 -56.41 41.29 -81.30
CA ARG A 72 -55.94 40.11 -82.00
C ARG A 72 -56.33 40.23 -83.48
N ALA A 73 -55.64 41.09 -84.21
CA ALA A 73 -55.59 41.01 -85.65
C ALA A 73 -54.30 40.27 -85.97
N LEU A 74 -54.44 39.02 -86.41
CA LEU A 74 -53.40 38.32 -87.15
C LEU A 74 -53.14 39.14 -88.41
N GLN A 75 -52.30 40.18 -88.32
CA GLN A 75 -51.61 40.70 -89.48
C GLN A 75 -50.52 39.71 -89.82
N GLN A 76 -50.92 38.80 -90.69
CA GLN A 76 -50.09 37.87 -91.40
C GLN A 76 -49.17 38.67 -92.32
N ASP A 77 -48.00 39.06 -91.81
CA ASP A 77 -46.89 39.49 -92.66
C ASP A 77 -46.30 38.23 -93.30
N HIS A 78 -46.77 37.96 -94.51
CA HIS A 78 -46.04 37.16 -95.47
C HIS A 78 -44.73 37.88 -95.78
N LEU A 79 -43.59 37.30 -95.36
CA LEU A 79 -42.31 37.21 -96.10
C LEU A 79 -41.17 36.74 -95.17
N SER A 80 -41.11 35.43 -94.90
CA SER A 80 -39.86 34.63 -94.87
C SER A 80 -40.22 33.15 -94.68
N PRO A 81 -39.77 32.23 -95.56
CA PRO A 81 -40.03 30.82 -95.39
C PRO A 81 -39.18 30.30 -94.23
N ARG A 82 -39.79 30.12 -93.04
CA ARG A 82 -39.19 29.27 -92.00
C ARG A 82 -39.03 27.86 -92.58
N GLN A 83 -37.80 27.44 -92.84
CA GLN A 83 -37.53 26.05 -93.23
C GLN A 83 -37.88 25.13 -92.07
N SER A 84 -38.89 24.30 -92.27
CA SER A 84 -39.16 23.13 -91.43
C SER A 84 -37.91 22.25 -91.38
N TYR A 85 -37.61 21.66 -90.21
CA TYR A 85 -36.46 20.78 -90.00
C TYR A 85 -36.29 19.76 -91.16
N ASN A 86 -35.10 19.72 -91.77
CA ASN A 86 -34.75 18.74 -92.81
C ASN A 86 -34.50 17.35 -92.17
N GLY A 87 -34.68 16.25 -92.92
CA GLY A 87 -34.49 14.88 -92.43
C GLY A 87 -33.12 14.61 -91.80
N PHE A 88 -32.08 15.29 -92.30
CA PHE A 88 -30.73 15.26 -91.72
C PHE A 88 -30.66 15.92 -90.33
N SER A 89 -31.40 17.01 -90.11
CA SER A 89 -31.49 17.70 -88.81
C SER A 89 -32.17 16.81 -87.77
N LEU A 90 -33.25 16.11 -88.16
CA LEU A 90 -33.95 15.16 -87.30
C LEU A 90 -33.09 13.92 -86.98
N LEU A 91 -32.34 13.39 -87.95
CA LEU A 91 -31.41 12.28 -87.73
C LEU A 91 -30.30 12.64 -86.74
N ARG A 92 -29.78 13.88 -86.80
CA ARG A 92 -28.77 14.40 -85.87
C ARG A 92 -29.32 14.55 -84.45
N VAL A 93 -30.55 15.04 -84.31
CA VAL A 93 -31.25 15.10 -83.02
C VAL A 93 -31.48 13.69 -82.45
N HIS A 94 -31.90 12.73 -83.27
CA HIS A 94 -32.12 11.36 -82.81
C HIS A 94 -30.83 10.63 -82.42
N THR A 95 -29.75 10.81 -83.17
CA THR A 95 -28.43 10.24 -82.86
C THR A 95 -27.81 10.84 -81.60
N THR A 96 -27.92 12.17 -81.41
CA THR A 96 -27.52 12.81 -80.15
C THR A 96 -28.38 12.34 -78.97
N GLN A 97 -29.70 12.21 -79.14
CA GLN A 97 -30.58 11.63 -78.11
C GLN A 97 -30.18 10.18 -77.76
N ARG A 98 -29.82 9.35 -78.75
CA ARG A 98 -29.33 7.98 -78.51
C ARG A 98 -28.00 7.97 -77.77
N ALA A 99 -27.06 8.85 -78.12
CA ALA A 99 -25.78 8.99 -77.43
C ALA A 99 -25.95 9.47 -75.97
N ILE A 100 -26.87 10.42 -75.72
CA ILE A 100 -27.24 10.85 -74.37
C ILE A 100 -27.82 9.66 -73.58
N LYS A 101 -28.72 8.87 -74.16
CA LYS A 101 -29.29 7.69 -73.47
C LYS A 101 -28.22 6.64 -73.15
N GLN A 102 -27.27 6.41 -74.06
CA GLN A 102 -26.16 5.48 -73.83
C GLN A 102 -25.20 5.96 -72.73
N THR A 103 -24.84 7.25 -72.72
CA THR A 103 -24.00 7.82 -71.65
C THR A 103 -24.72 7.79 -70.31
N GLN A 104 -26.03 8.04 -70.28
CA GLN A 104 -26.83 7.94 -69.05
C GLN A 104 -26.88 6.51 -68.48
N MET A 105 -27.00 5.48 -69.34
CA MET A 105 -26.89 4.08 -68.91
C MET A 105 -25.47 3.73 -68.42
N ALA A 106 -24.42 4.26 -69.07
CA ALA A 106 -23.04 4.04 -68.62
C ALA A 106 -22.78 4.69 -67.25
N VAL A 107 -23.27 5.91 -67.03
CA VAL A 107 -23.20 6.60 -65.73
C VAL A 107 -23.93 5.80 -64.65
N SER A 108 -25.14 5.28 -64.93
CA SER A 108 -25.88 4.44 -63.97
C SER A 108 -25.09 3.19 -63.57
N ARG A 109 -24.45 2.51 -64.53
CA ARG A 109 -23.61 1.34 -64.25
C ARG A 109 -22.36 1.68 -63.42
N ILE A 110 -21.74 2.83 -63.71
CA ILE A 110 -20.61 3.31 -62.92
C ILE A 110 -21.06 3.66 -61.50
N GLN A 111 -22.24 4.25 -61.34
CA GLN A 111 -22.80 4.57 -60.02
C GLN A 111 -23.04 3.30 -59.20
N GLU A 112 -23.70 2.28 -59.76
CA GLU A 112 -23.88 0.98 -59.11
C GLU A 112 -22.55 0.34 -58.72
N ALA A 113 -21.56 0.36 -59.61
CA ALA A 113 -20.22 -0.18 -59.32
C ALA A 113 -19.47 0.61 -58.23
N ILE A 114 -19.69 1.94 -58.14
CA ILE A 114 -19.15 2.77 -57.06
C ILE A 114 -19.83 2.40 -55.74
N ASP A 115 -21.16 2.29 -55.72
CA ASP A 115 -21.93 1.98 -54.52
C ASP A 115 -21.57 0.58 -53.98
N ASP A 116 -21.45 -0.42 -54.86
CA ASP A 116 -20.97 -1.77 -54.51
C ASP A 116 -19.55 -1.73 -53.91
N ARG A 117 -18.65 -0.94 -54.51
CA ARG A 117 -17.27 -0.81 -54.03
C ARG A 117 -17.22 -0.10 -52.68
N MET A 118 -18.08 0.89 -52.46
CA MET A 118 -18.20 1.60 -51.18
C MET A 118 -18.71 0.66 -50.08
N GLU A 119 -19.70 -0.19 -50.36
CA GLU A 119 -20.19 -1.15 -49.37
C GLU A 119 -19.15 -2.24 -49.07
N GLN A 120 -18.45 -2.75 -50.08
CA GLN A 120 -17.33 -3.66 -49.89
C GLN A 120 -16.21 -3.04 -49.04
N GLN A 121 -15.88 -1.76 -49.27
CA GLN A 121 -14.90 -1.04 -48.46
C GLN A 121 -15.39 -0.86 -47.02
N ARG A 122 -16.68 -0.58 -46.81
CA ARG A 122 -17.28 -0.44 -45.47
C ARG A 122 -17.19 -1.75 -44.68
N ILE A 123 -17.59 -2.87 -45.29
CA ILE A 123 -17.50 -4.20 -44.68
C ILE A 123 -16.04 -4.54 -44.37
N LYS A 124 -15.12 -4.28 -45.31
CA LYS A 124 -13.68 -4.51 -45.09
C LYS A 124 -13.14 -3.66 -43.94
N ALA A 125 -13.53 -2.40 -43.84
CA ALA A 125 -13.11 -1.52 -42.75
C ALA A 125 -13.62 -2.01 -41.40
N GLN A 126 -14.87 -2.48 -41.34
CA GLN A 126 -15.45 -3.09 -40.13
C GLN A 126 -14.68 -4.34 -39.70
N LEU A 127 -14.41 -5.27 -40.63
CA LEU A 127 -13.65 -6.48 -40.33
C LEU A 127 -12.21 -6.17 -39.88
N VAL A 128 -11.56 -5.17 -40.47
CA VAL A 128 -10.22 -4.73 -40.04
C VAL A 128 -10.27 -4.14 -38.63
N SER A 129 -11.27 -3.31 -38.33
CA SER A 129 -11.48 -2.75 -37.00
C SER A 129 -11.74 -3.84 -35.96
N GLU A 130 -12.62 -4.79 -36.24
CA GLU A 130 -12.92 -5.91 -35.35
C GLU A 130 -11.70 -6.81 -35.10
N ARG A 131 -10.91 -7.09 -36.15
CA ARG A 131 -9.65 -7.81 -36.00
C ARG A 131 -8.68 -7.05 -35.09
N GLU A 132 -8.59 -5.73 -35.20
CA GLU A 132 -7.73 -4.89 -34.37
C GLU A 132 -8.19 -4.86 -32.91
N THR A 133 -9.49 -4.74 -32.64
CA THR A 133 -10.03 -4.79 -31.28
C THR A 133 -9.77 -6.16 -30.64
N LEU A 134 -9.98 -7.26 -31.37
CA LEU A 134 -9.67 -8.60 -30.88
C LEU A 134 -8.18 -8.78 -30.61
N ARG A 135 -7.29 -8.29 -31.48
CA ARG A 135 -5.84 -8.31 -31.25
C ARG A 135 -5.45 -7.56 -29.98
N LEU A 136 -6.01 -6.38 -29.77
CA LEU A 136 -5.78 -5.61 -28.54
C LEU A 136 -6.30 -6.37 -27.30
N ARG A 137 -7.49 -6.99 -27.39
CA ARG A 137 -8.03 -7.79 -26.30
C ARG A 137 -7.14 -8.97 -25.94
N VAL A 138 -6.64 -9.70 -26.93
CA VAL A 138 -5.70 -10.81 -26.74
C VAL A 138 -4.39 -10.32 -26.12
N ALA A 139 -3.87 -9.17 -26.54
CA ALA A 139 -2.66 -8.60 -25.93
C ALA A 139 -2.87 -8.24 -24.45
N LEU A 140 -4.01 -7.62 -24.10
CA LEU A 140 -4.37 -7.31 -22.72
C LEU A 140 -4.52 -8.56 -21.86
N LEU A 141 -5.17 -9.61 -22.38
CA LEU A 141 -5.33 -10.87 -21.66
C LEU A 141 -3.99 -11.56 -21.39
N HIS A 142 -3.04 -11.53 -22.34
CA HIS A 142 -1.70 -12.06 -22.12
C HIS A 142 -0.95 -11.28 -21.04
N GLU A 143 -1.09 -9.95 -21.02
CA GLU A 143 -0.45 -9.12 -20.00
C GLU A 143 -1.05 -9.39 -18.61
N GLU A 144 -2.38 -9.53 -18.52
CA GLU A 144 -3.06 -9.88 -17.27
C GLU A 144 -2.64 -11.28 -16.79
N LEU A 145 -2.57 -12.25 -17.70
CA LEU A 145 -2.10 -13.60 -17.37
C LEU A 145 -0.66 -13.59 -16.85
N ARG A 146 0.24 -12.79 -17.45
CA ARG A 146 1.61 -12.64 -16.96
C ARG A 146 1.63 -12.07 -15.55
N LYS A 147 0.87 -11.00 -15.29
CA LYS A 147 0.76 -10.39 -13.95
C LYS A 147 0.22 -11.36 -12.91
N GLN A 148 -0.80 -12.13 -13.25
CA GLN A 148 -1.36 -13.14 -12.34
C GLN A 148 -0.36 -14.26 -12.08
N THR A 149 0.38 -14.71 -13.11
CA THR A 149 1.39 -15.75 -12.96
C THR A 149 2.54 -15.29 -12.06
N THR A 150 3.04 -14.06 -12.23
CA THR A 150 4.09 -13.52 -11.36
C THR A 150 3.61 -13.30 -9.93
N SER A 151 2.40 -12.79 -9.75
CA SER A 151 1.78 -12.64 -8.42
C SER A 151 1.64 -14.00 -7.71
N LEU A 152 1.14 -15.02 -8.41
CA LEU A 152 0.99 -16.36 -7.87
C LEU A 152 2.34 -16.97 -7.47
N GLN A 153 3.39 -16.77 -8.28
CA GLN A 153 4.74 -17.23 -7.95
C GLN A 153 5.27 -16.55 -6.68
N MET A 154 5.08 -15.24 -6.54
CA MET A 154 5.48 -14.52 -5.32
C MET A 154 4.73 -15.02 -4.08
N GLU A 155 3.42 -15.26 -4.20
CA GLU A 155 2.60 -15.80 -3.11
C GLU A 155 3.00 -17.24 -2.73
N GLN A 156 3.37 -18.06 -3.72
CA GLN A 156 3.89 -19.40 -3.45
C GLN A 156 5.24 -19.36 -2.73
N GLU A 157 6.16 -18.48 -3.11
CA GLU A 157 7.46 -18.36 -2.45
C GLU A 157 7.35 -17.79 -1.03
N THR A 158 6.48 -16.79 -0.82
CA THR A 158 6.18 -16.28 0.52
C THR A 158 5.57 -17.37 1.42
N SER A 159 4.58 -18.11 0.92
CA SER A 159 3.98 -19.24 1.64
C SER A 159 4.99 -20.34 1.98
N LYS A 160 5.89 -20.69 1.05
CA LYS A 160 6.99 -21.64 1.31
C LYS A 160 7.94 -21.13 2.40
N ASN A 161 8.32 -19.86 2.36
CA ASN A 161 9.19 -19.26 3.36
C ASN A 161 8.54 -19.22 4.74
N GLU A 162 7.27 -18.82 4.82
CA GLU A 162 6.51 -18.86 6.07
C GLU A 162 6.37 -20.28 6.63
N ARG A 163 6.21 -21.29 5.76
CA ARG A 163 6.14 -22.68 6.21
C ARG A 163 7.46 -23.13 6.81
N LYS A 164 8.60 -22.76 6.21
CA LYS A 164 9.93 -23.06 6.76
C LYS A 164 10.15 -22.37 8.11
N THR A 165 9.80 -21.09 8.23
CA THR A 165 9.98 -20.35 9.50
C THR A 165 9.06 -20.90 10.60
N ARG A 166 7.83 -21.29 10.26
CA ARG A 166 6.92 -21.97 11.19
C ARG A 166 7.48 -23.31 11.67
N GLN A 167 8.00 -24.14 10.75
CA GLN A 167 8.62 -25.43 11.11
C GLN A 167 9.85 -25.27 12.01
N GLN A 168 10.71 -24.28 11.73
CA GLN A 168 11.85 -23.97 12.60
C GLN A 168 11.39 -23.56 14.00
N ARG A 169 10.40 -22.66 14.07
CA ARG A 169 9.86 -22.19 15.35
C ARG A 169 9.18 -23.30 16.14
N GLU A 170 8.49 -24.21 15.46
CA GLU A 170 7.89 -25.39 16.08
C GLU A 170 8.97 -26.30 16.69
N SER A 171 10.05 -26.58 15.97
CA SER A 171 11.19 -27.34 16.49
C SER A 171 11.86 -26.66 17.68
N GLU A 172 12.05 -25.33 17.64
CA GLU A 172 12.59 -24.57 18.77
C GLU A 172 11.69 -24.61 20.00
N LEU A 173 10.37 -24.51 19.80
CA LEU A 173 9.40 -24.58 20.89
C LEU A 173 9.37 -25.98 21.51
N GLU A 174 9.48 -27.03 20.70
CA GLU A 174 9.53 -28.41 21.20
C GLU A 174 10.77 -28.63 22.06
N MET A 175 11.97 -28.21 21.60
CA MET A 175 13.19 -28.29 22.41
C MET A 175 13.06 -27.53 23.74
N LYS A 176 12.45 -26.33 23.73
CA LYS A 176 12.20 -25.55 24.95
C LYS A 176 11.21 -26.25 25.87
N ARG A 177 10.18 -26.90 25.32
CA ARG A 177 9.19 -27.66 26.09
C ARG A 177 9.82 -28.86 26.79
N GLU A 178 10.65 -29.61 26.08
CA GLU A 178 11.42 -30.72 26.64
C GLU A 178 12.38 -30.25 27.73
N GLY A 179 13.12 -29.17 27.49
CA GLY A 179 14.02 -28.58 28.49
C GLY A 179 13.29 -28.12 29.75
N LEU A 180 12.10 -27.51 29.61
CA LEU A 180 11.28 -27.11 30.75
C LEU A 180 10.74 -28.33 31.52
N ALA A 181 10.36 -29.40 30.81
CA ALA A 181 9.91 -30.63 31.43
C ALA A 181 11.03 -31.28 32.28
N GLN A 182 12.25 -31.33 31.74
CA GLN A 182 13.43 -31.80 32.48
C GLN A 182 13.74 -30.93 33.70
N ALA A 183 13.79 -29.60 33.53
CA ALA A 183 14.05 -28.68 34.63
C ALA A 183 13.02 -28.79 35.77
N LYS A 184 11.76 -29.10 35.44
CA LYS A 184 10.70 -29.34 36.42
C LYS A 184 10.94 -30.64 37.22
N LEU A 185 11.42 -31.69 36.57
CA LEU A 185 11.80 -32.95 37.24
C LEU A 185 12.98 -32.71 38.17
N ASP A 186 14.04 -32.06 37.68
CA ASP A 186 15.23 -31.73 38.47
C ASP A 186 14.89 -30.88 39.69
N LEU A 187 14.00 -29.89 39.54
CA LEU A 187 13.53 -29.09 40.65
C LEU A 187 12.79 -29.94 41.68
N GLY A 188 11.98 -30.90 41.23
CA GLY A 188 11.29 -31.85 42.11
C GLY A 188 12.27 -32.69 42.93
N GLU A 189 13.33 -33.21 42.30
CA GLU A 189 14.38 -33.97 43.00
C GLU A 189 15.16 -33.11 43.98
N ARG A 190 15.55 -31.89 43.59
CA ARG A 190 16.24 -30.94 44.47
C ARG A 190 15.39 -30.58 45.68
N MET A 191 14.08 -30.41 45.51
CA MET A 191 13.16 -30.13 46.59
C MET A 191 13.08 -31.30 47.58
N LYS A 192 13.00 -32.55 47.08
CA LYS A 192 13.05 -33.75 47.92
C LYS A 192 14.36 -33.81 48.72
N GLY A 193 15.50 -33.66 48.05
CA GLY A 193 16.80 -33.64 48.71
C GLY A 193 16.96 -32.52 49.74
N HIS A 194 16.34 -31.36 49.51
CA HIS A 194 16.31 -30.28 50.49
C HIS A 194 15.48 -30.65 51.73
N ILE A 195 14.31 -31.26 51.55
CA ILE A 195 13.47 -31.72 52.66
C ILE A 195 14.22 -32.76 53.51
N GLU A 196 14.85 -33.75 52.87
CA GLU A 196 15.64 -34.77 53.56
C GLU A 196 16.80 -34.17 54.38
N LYS A 197 17.57 -33.24 53.78
CA LYS A 197 18.64 -32.52 54.48
C LYS A 197 18.13 -31.70 55.66
N ARG A 198 16.95 -31.09 55.52
CA ARG A 198 16.32 -30.34 56.61
C ARG A 198 15.93 -31.26 57.77
N GLU A 199 15.35 -32.41 57.47
CA GLU A 199 15.00 -33.41 58.48
C GLU A 199 16.21 -33.97 59.20
N THR A 200 17.28 -34.32 58.47
CA THR A 200 18.52 -34.81 59.08
C THR A 200 19.17 -33.75 59.96
N LEU A 201 19.15 -32.48 59.55
CA LEU A 201 19.63 -31.36 60.37
C LEU A 201 18.84 -31.23 61.68
N VAL A 202 17.51 -31.29 61.63
CA VAL A 202 16.67 -31.20 62.83
C VAL A 202 16.95 -32.38 63.77
N LYS A 203 17.01 -33.60 63.23
CA LYS A 203 17.34 -34.82 64.00
C LYS A 203 18.72 -34.72 64.66
N SER A 204 19.74 -34.33 63.89
CA SER A 204 21.11 -34.18 64.39
C SER A 204 21.22 -33.08 65.45
N LYS A 205 20.54 -31.93 65.27
CA LYS A 205 20.49 -30.87 66.28
C LYS A 205 19.85 -31.34 67.59
N ALA A 206 18.75 -32.11 67.51
CA ALA A 206 18.11 -32.67 68.69
C ALA A 206 19.03 -33.66 69.42
N GLN A 207 19.68 -34.56 68.69
CA GLN A 207 20.66 -35.50 69.25
C GLN A 207 21.84 -34.78 69.90
N LEU A 208 22.38 -33.75 69.25
CA LEU A 208 23.45 -32.92 69.80
C LEU A 208 23.03 -32.24 71.10
N ALA A 209 21.81 -31.68 71.15
CA ALA A 209 21.28 -31.07 72.37
C ALA A 209 21.14 -32.07 73.52
N VAL A 210 20.69 -33.30 73.23
CA VAL A 210 20.64 -34.39 74.22
C VAL A 210 22.04 -34.75 74.71
N ARG A 211 23.00 -34.96 73.80
CA ARG A 211 24.38 -35.33 74.18
C ARG A 211 25.07 -34.23 74.99
N ARG A 212 24.85 -32.96 74.64
CA ARG A 212 25.34 -31.81 75.43
C ARG A 212 24.83 -31.84 76.86
N ARG A 213 23.53 -32.09 77.05
CA ARG A 213 22.94 -32.21 78.40
C ARG A 213 23.54 -33.39 79.17
N GLN A 214 23.72 -34.54 78.52
CA GLN A 214 24.35 -35.71 79.15
C GLN A 214 25.79 -35.40 79.61
N LEU A 215 26.62 -34.83 78.73
CA LEU A 215 28.00 -34.46 79.07
C LEU A 215 28.07 -33.45 80.22
N ILE A 216 27.17 -32.47 80.24
CA ILE A 216 27.10 -31.49 81.35
C ILE A 216 26.66 -32.16 82.65
N ALA A 217 25.74 -33.13 82.60
CA ALA A 217 25.34 -33.90 83.77
C ALA A 217 26.49 -34.79 84.29
N GLU A 218 27.21 -35.48 83.40
CA GLU A 218 28.41 -36.26 83.74
C GLU A 218 29.51 -35.38 84.37
N LEU A 219 29.66 -34.12 83.93
CA LEU A 219 30.59 -33.17 84.55
C LEU A 219 30.25 -32.85 86.02
N ALA A 220 28.98 -32.87 86.39
CA ALA A 220 28.57 -32.64 87.78
C ALA A 220 29.01 -33.77 88.71
N GLU A 221 29.23 -34.98 88.17
CA GLU A 221 29.80 -36.11 88.93
C GLU A 221 31.32 -35.96 89.09
N ILE A 222 32.02 -35.44 88.07
CA ILE A 222 33.48 -35.23 88.09
C ILE A 222 33.85 -34.03 88.98
N TYR A 223 33.06 -32.96 88.94
CA TYR A 223 33.25 -31.74 89.72
C TYR A 223 32.08 -31.52 90.69
N PRO A 224 31.95 -32.34 91.75
CA PRO A 224 30.83 -32.22 92.67
C PRO A 224 30.89 -30.88 93.40
N ILE A 225 29.83 -30.08 93.23
CA ILE A 225 29.63 -28.82 93.97
C ILE A 225 28.61 -29.08 95.07
N ALA A 226 29.02 -28.94 96.32
CA ALA A 226 28.16 -29.20 97.47
C ALA A 226 28.11 -28.01 98.42
N GLN A 227 26.95 -27.79 99.04
CA GLN A 227 26.80 -26.84 100.13
C GLN A 227 26.88 -27.60 101.46
N LEU A 228 27.79 -27.18 102.33
CA LEU A 228 27.91 -27.70 103.68
C LEU A 228 26.82 -27.09 104.59
N PRO A 229 26.49 -27.75 105.72
CA PRO A 229 25.46 -27.28 106.67
C PRO A 229 25.71 -25.88 107.25
N ASN A 230 26.94 -25.40 107.20
CA ASN A 230 27.36 -24.07 107.66
C ASN A 230 27.24 -22.99 106.56
N GLY A 231 26.59 -23.30 105.43
CA GLY A 231 26.41 -22.38 104.30
C GLY A 231 27.62 -22.24 103.37
N ARG A 232 28.71 -22.99 103.62
CA ARG A 232 29.93 -22.96 102.79
C ARG A 232 29.78 -23.82 101.54
N HIS A 233 30.37 -23.40 100.42
CA HIS A 233 30.36 -24.15 99.17
C HIS A 233 31.71 -24.81 98.91
N THR A 234 31.69 -26.07 98.50
CA THR A 234 32.89 -26.82 98.09
C THR A 234 32.79 -27.27 96.64
N ILE A 235 33.93 -27.38 95.97
CA ILE A 235 34.08 -28.06 94.67
C ILE A 235 35.11 -29.18 94.83
N CYS A 236 34.78 -30.41 94.43
CA CYS A 236 35.65 -31.58 94.64
C CYS A 236 36.11 -31.75 96.11
N GLY A 237 35.29 -31.33 97.08
CA GLY A 237 35.63 -31.35 98.51
C GLY A 237 36.53 -30.19 98.98
N VAL A 238 36.97 -29.30 98.08
CA VAL A 238 37.76 -28.11 98.41
C VAL A 238 36.84 -26.92 98.69
N TRP A 239 37.01 -26.25 99.83
CA TRP A 239 36.19 -25.10 100.19
C TRP A 239 36.60 -23.86 99.40
N LEU A 240 35.63 -23.20 98.77
CA LEU A 240 35.79 -21.91 98.10
C LEU A 240 35.17 -20.81 98.98
N PRO A 241 35.98 -19.94 99.59
CA PRO A 241 35.50 -18.76 100.31
C PRO A 241 34.84 -17.76 99.36
N ASN A 242 33.96 -16.91 99.90
CA ASN A 242 33.45 -15.76 99.16
C ASN A 242 34.59 -14.77 98.87
N ALA A 243 34.48 -14.01 97.79
CA ALA A 243 35.52 -13.07 97.37
C ALA A 243 35.93 -12.05 98.46
N GLU A 244 34.99 -11.68 99.33
CA GLU A 244 35.20 -10.75 100.45
C GLU A 244 35.98 -11.37 101.63
N GLU A 245 36.03 -12.70 101.72
CA GLU A 245 36.61 -13.46 102.84
C GLU A 245 37.92 -14.19 102.47
N LEU A 246 38.55 -13.81 101.34
CA LEU A 246 39.77 -14.45 100.85
C LEU A 246 40.99 -14.20 101.76
N GLN A 247 41.01 -13.09 102.49
CA GLN A 247 42.17 -12.67 103.27
C GLN A 247 42.40 -13.60 104.49
N GLY A 248 43.61 -14.17 104.58
CA GLY A 248 44.00 -15.06 105.68
C GLY A 248 43.52 -16.52 105.55
N LYS A 249 43.09 -16.94 104.36
CA LYS A 249 42.78 -18.33 104.03
C LYS A 249 43.99 -19.02 103.41
N ASP A 250 43.94 -20.35 103.31
CA ASP A 250 45.00 -21.11 102.65
C ASP A 250 44.96 -20.87 101.14
N ASP A 251 45.92 -20.11 100.63
CA ASP A 251 46.05 -19.77 99.21
C ASP A 251 46.07 -21.01 98.33
N ASN A 252 46.70 -22.12 98.78
CA ASN A 252 46.76 -23.35 97.99
C ASN A 252 45.39 -24.01 97.81
N MET A 253 44.55 -23.95 98.85
CA MET A 253 43.18 -24.46 98.82
C MET A 253 42.30 -23.61 97.89
N VAL A 254 42.41 -22.28 97.99
CA VAL A 254 41.65 -21.36 97.14
C VAL A 254 42.05 -21.50 95.67
N GLU A 255 43.35 -21.55 95.39
CA GLU A 255 43.89 -21.75 94.03
C GLU A 255 43.46 -23.10 93.44
N ALA A 256 43.48 -24.19 94.22
CA ALA A 256 43.01 -25.49 93.76
C ALA A 256 41.52 -25.49 93.43
N GLY A 257 40.68 -24.90 94.29
CA GLY A 257 39.24 -24.75 94.05
C GLY A 257 38.92 -23.91 92.81
N LEU A 258 39.61 -22.79 92.63
CA LEU A 258 39.48 -21.94 91.44
C LEU A 258 39.96 -22.64 90.17
N GLY A 259 41.02 -23.45 90.27
CA GLY A 259 41.48 -24.32 89.17
C GLY A 259 40.41 -25.30 88.72
N TYR A 260 39.73 -25.98 89.64
CA TYR A 260 38.60 -26.86 89.32
C TYR A 260 37.44 -26.11 88.68
N ALA A 261 37.08 -24.93 89.20
CA ALA A 261 36.02 -24.10 88.62
C ALA A 261 36.37 -23.61 87.21
N ALA A 262 37.62 -23.18 86.99
CA ALA A 262 38.12 -22.76 85.68
C ALA A 262 38.06 -23.91 84.65
N HIS A 263 38.46 -25.12 85.05
CA HIS A 263 38.39 -26.29 84.18
C HIS A 263 36.95 -26.69 83.85
N LEU A 264 36.07 -26.70 84.85
CA LEU A 264 34.65 -26.99 84.66
C LEU A 264 34.00 -26.01 83.68
N LEU A 265 34.25 -24.71 83.85
CA LEU A 265 33.72 -23.66 82.97
C LEU A 265 34.27 -23.80 81.53
N MET A 266 35.55 -24.13 81.38
CA MET A 266 36.17 -24.40 80.09
C MET A 266 35.52 -25.59 79.38
N MET A 267 35.29 -26.71 80.09
CA MET A 267 34.64 -27.91 79.54
C MET A 267 33.18 -27.66 79.14
N ILE A 268 32.41 -26.94 79.98
CA ILE A 268 31.02 -26.56 79.66
C ILE A 268 30.98 -25.68 78.40
N ALA A 269 31.85 -24.68 78.31
CA ALA A 269 31.95 -23.82 77.14
C ALA A 269 32.28 -24.61 75.86
N GLN A 270 33.20 -25.58 75.96
CA GLN A 270 33.57 -26.46 74.86
C GLN A 270 32.40 -27.35 74.40
N PHE A 271 31.65 -27.96 75.34
CA PHE A 271 30.49 -28.80 74.99
C PHE A 271 29.34 -28.00 74.38
N LEU A 272 29.09 -26.79 74.89
CA LEU A 272 28.09 -25.89 74.32
C LEU A 272 28.56 -25.21 73.02
N GLN A 273 29.86 -25.31 72.70
CA GLN A 273 30.51 -24.60 71.60
C GLN A 273 30.30 -23.08 71.70
N LEU A 274 30.40 -22.55 72.92
CA LEU A 274 30.29 -21.13 73.20
C LEU A 274 31.69 -20.52 73.31
N PRO A 275 32.03 -19.51 72.49
CA PRO A 275 33.27 -18.77 72.67
C PRO A 275 33.19 -17.96 73.96
N LEU A 276 34.14 -18.17 74.87
CA LEU A 276 34.24 -17.37 76.09
C LEU A 276 34.78 -15.98 75.76
N GLN A 277 34.09 -14.95 76.24
CA GLN A 277 34.49 -13.55 76.10
C GLN A 277 35.85 -13.29 76.77
N TYR A 278 36.11 -14.00 77.88
CA TYR A 278 37.38 -14.03 78.61
C TYR A 278 37.97 -15.44 78.51
N PRO A 279 38.96 -15.68 77.62
CA PRO A 279 39.54 -17.00 77.44
C PRO A 279 40.23 -17.50 78.71
N ILE A 280 39.97 -18.77 79.06
CA ILE A 280 40.59 -19.42 80.21
C ILE A 280 41.85 -20.15 79.73
N ILE A 281 42.99 -19.85 80.36
CA ILE A 281 44.24 -20.56 80.21
C ILE A 281 44.36 -21.52 81.39
N TYR A 282 43.92 -22.77 81.17
CA TYR A 282 43.92 -23.77 82.23
C TYR A 282 45.34 -24.25 82.55
N ARG A 283 45.74 -24.12 83.82
CA ARG A 283 47.03 -24.57 84.37
C ARG A 283 46.86 -25.14 85.80
N GLY A 284 45.80 -25.91 86.03
CA GLY A 284 45.49 -26.45 87.36
C GLY A 284 45.22 -25.33 88.36
N SER A 285 45.88 -25.36 89.53
CA SER A 285 45.76 -24.32 90.56
C SER A 285 46.25 -22.94 90.12
N LYS A 286 47.13 -22.86 89.12
CA LYS A 286 47.65 -21.61 88.55
C LYS A 286 46.93 -21.18 87.27
N SER A 287 45.66 -21.55 87.13
CA SER A 287 44.84 -21.18 85.97
C SER A 287 44.64 -19.67 85.90
N LYS A 288 44.59 -19.14 84.67
CA LYS A 288 44.50 -17.71 84.39
C LYS A 288 43.35 -17.40 83.46
N ILE A 289 42.84 -16.18 83.52
CA ILE A 289 41.79 -15.70 82.62
C ILE A 289 42.33 -14.48 81.90
N ARG A 290 42.34 -14.52 80.57
CA ARG A 290 42.84 -13.42 79.76
C ARG A 290 41.75 -12.35 79.59
N ASP A 291 42.11 -11.08 79.76
CA ASP A 291 41.24 -9.93 79.44
C ASP A 291 41.61 -9.31 78.09
N PRO A 292 40.85 -9.58 77.01
CA PRO A 292 41.09 -8.97 75.71
C PRO A 292 40.36 -7.63 75.50
N ILE A 293 39.54 -7.18 76.45
CA ILE A 293 38.54 -6.11 76.21
C ILE A 293 38.92 -4.82 76.92
N THR A 294 39.54 -4.91 78.09
CA THR A 294 39.91 -3.72 78.86
C THR A 294 41.11 -3.01 78.22
N ALA A 295 40.83 -1.92 77.52
CA ALA A 295 41.82 -1.15 76.74
C ALA A 295 42.98 -0.54 77.57
N LYS A 296 42.82 -0.42 78.90
CA LYS A 296 43.81 0.16 79.81
C LYS A 296 44.89 -0.82 80.30
N LEU A 297 44.76 -2.12 80.01
CA LEU A 297 45.74 -3.13 80.39
C LEU A 297 46.78 -3.33 79.28
N ALA A 298 48.07 -3.22 79.64
CA ALA A 298 49.18 -3.60 78.77
C ALA A 298 49.18 -5.12 78.53
N ASP A 299 49.70 -5.58 77.39
CA ASP A 299 49.64 -7.01 77.01
C ASP A 299 50.23 -7.98 78.05
N ARG A 300 51.15 -7.52 78.90
CA ARG A 300 51.74 -8.29 79.99
C ARG A 300 50.82 -8.48 81.20
N ASP A 301 49.88 -7.56 81.38
CA ASP A 301 48.96 -7.54 82.53
C ASP A 301 47.60 -8.15 82.18
N ARG A 302 47.43 -8.61 80.94
CA ARG A 302 46.18 -9.22 80.43
C ARG A 302 45.98 -10.67 80.85
N GLU A 303 46.93 -11.31 81.56
CA GLU A 303 46.93 -12.74 81.94
C GLU A 303 47.02 -13.03 83.45
#